data_AF-A0A946HD16-F1
#
_entry.id   AF-A0A946HD16-F1
#
_cell.length_a   1.000
_cell.length_b   1.000
_cell.length_c   1.000
_cell.angle_alpha   90.00
_cell.angle_beta   90.00
_cell.angle_gamma   90.00
#
_symmetry.space_group_name_H-M   'P 1'
#
loop_
_entity.id
_entity.type
_entity.pdbx_description
1 polymer ?
#
loop_
_entity_poly.entity_id
_entity_poly.type
_entity_poly.pdbx_seq_one_letter_code
_entity_poly.pdbx_strand_id
1 'polypeptide(L)'
;MSLKDDLEFELAKQENVFLKNVYNGKRGALRGVLDGDPRLTQAIYVDGNAFNAITIASISGHWHNFSSLLTYPSVVKGLADQDNFTLAIIVKFGNVDFFQELLLLNEDDSYQFPDVVNNLHVHNNRILANALVAGNQRGEIIQTLFRKNYEGNYEFPLVVDDIYAVLHWGAVVGDIELVEWVLYNKQIKWPDGAITNAYKHEYILPVIADKANQLILSAIERGNYNVIDRLLAKVNGQYEFPEIIDAICKPDSKILSNAAINNHPAVVG
;
A
#
# COMPACT_ATOMS: atom_id res chain seq x y z
N MET A 1 5.63 -18.28 9.47
CA MET A 1 6.91 -18.27 8.73
C MET A 1 6.91 -16.98 7.93
N SER A 2 8.02 -16.24 7.88
CA SER A 2 8.04 -15.01 7.10
C SER A 2 8.15 -15.35 5.61
N LEU A 3 7.67 -14.48 4.72
CA LEU A 3 7.79 -14.69 3.27
C LEU A 3 9.25 -14.92 2.83
N LYS A 4 10.21 -14.34 3.56
CA LYS A 4 11.63 -14.55 3.32
C LYS A 4 12.06 -15.98 3.66
N ASP A 5 11.56 -16.53 4.78
CA ASP A 5 11.85 -17.91 5.17
C ASP A 5 11.25 -18.92 4.19
N ASP A 6 10.02 -18.68 3.73
CA ASP A 6 9.36 -19.52 2.72
C ASP A 6 10.11 -19.46 1.38
N LEU A 7 10.57 -18.27 0.98
CA LEU A 7 11.40 -18.08 -0.21
C LEU A 7 12.75 -18.80 -0.08
N GLU A 8 13.41 -18.71 1.08
CA GLU A 8 14.68 -19.40 1.33
C GLU A 8 14.51 -20.92 1.28
N PHE A 9 13.44 -21.43 1.89
CA PHE A 9 13.09 -22.84 1.87
C PHE A 9 12.81 -23.34 0.45
N GLU A 10 12.03 -22.61 -0.33
CA GLU A 10 11.78 -22.98 -1.72
C GLU A 10 13.05 -22.87 -2.57
N LEU A 11 13.86 -21.82 -2.40
CA LEU A 11 15.16 -21.70 -3.06
C LEU A 11 16.07 -22.88 -2.74
N ALA A 12 16.12 -23.34 -1.49
CA ALA A 12 16.97 -24.46 -1.08
C ALA A 12 16.68 -25.73 -1.91
N LYS A 13 15.40 -25.99 -2.21
CA LYS A 13 14.95 -27.15 -3.02
C LYS A 13 15.30 -27.04 -4.51
N GLN A 14 15.52 -25.83 -5.03
CA GLN A 14 15.73 -25.61 -6.45
C GLN A 14 17.20 -25.85 -6.84
N GLU A 15 17.45 -26.45 -8.00
CA GLU A 15 18.81 -26.57 -8.56
C GLU A 15 19.29 -25.27 -9.23
N ASN A 16 18.46 -24.21 -9.22
CA ASN A 16 18.77 -22.95 -9.86
C ASN A 16 19.88 -22.17 -9.10
N VAL A 17 21.13 -22.45 -9.46
CA VAL A 17 22.31 -21.80 -8.90
C VAL A 17 22.30 -20.28 -9.14
N PHE A 18 21.69 -19.82 -10.24
CA PHE A 18 21.60 -18.40 -10.54
C PHE A 18 20.74 -17.65 -9.51
N LEU A 19 19.49 -18.07 -9.30
CA LEU A 19 18.60 -17.42 -8.32
C LEU A 19 19.14 -17.54 -6.89
N LYS A 20 19.79 -18.66 -6.54
CA LYS A 20 20.52 -18.80 -5.26
C LYS A 20 21.65 -17.77 -5.13
N ASN A 21 22.42 -17.52 -6.18
CA ASN A 21 23.49 -16.53 -6.15
C ASN A 21 22.94 -15.09 -6.06
N VAL A 22 21.79 -14.82 -6.70
CA VAL A 22 21.08 -13.54 -6.59
C VAL A 22 20.56 -13.33 -5.16
N TYR A 23 19.88 -14.33 -4.58
CA TYR A 23 19.35 -14.31 -3.20
C TYR A 23 20.44 -14.09 -2.15
N ASN A 24 21.64 -14.61 -2.38
CA ASN A 24 22.79 -14.47 -1.49
C ASN A 24 23.67 -13.25 -1.79
N GLY A 25 23.29 -12.40 -2.74
CA GLY A 25 24.00 -11.15 -3.00
C GLY A 25 25.41 -11.35 -3.53
N LYS A 26 25.66 -12.42 -4.28
CA LYS A 26 26.98 -12.65 -4.86
C LYS A 26 27.22 -11.66 -6.01
N ARG A 27 28.20 -10.78 -5.88
CA ARG A 27 28.57 -9.77 -6.91
C ARG A 27 28.82 -10.32 -8.32
N GLY A 28 29.13 -11.62 -8.45
CA GLY A 28 29.32 -12.30 -9.73
C GLY A 28 28.09 -13.07 -10.25
N ALA A 29 26.93 -12.95 -9.60
CA ALA A 29 25.72 -13.72 -9.95
C ALA A 29 25.30 -13.53 -11.42
N LEU A 30 25.50 -12.32 -11.95
CA LEU A 30 25.12 -11.93 -13.31
C LEU A 30 26.28 -12.07 -14.32
N ARG A 31 27.45 -12.59 -13.91
CA ARG A 31 28.61 -12.70 -14.80
C ARG A 31 28.30 -13.68 -15.93
N GLY A 32 28.38 -13.18 -17.18
CA GLY A 32 28.09 -13.99 -18.37
C GLY A 32 26.60 -14.23 -18.62
N VAL A 33 25.73 -13.48 -17.95
CA VAL A 33 24.31 -13.39 -18.32
C VAL A 33 24.18 -12.31 -19.40
N LEU A 34 23.36 -12.57 -20.42
CA LEU A 34 23.06 -11.63 -21.51
C LEU A 34 21.58 -11.26 -21.45
N ASP A 35 21.20 -10.15 -22.06
CA ASP A 35 19.78 -9.80 -22.20
C ASP A 35 19.01 -10.89 -22.96
N GLY A 36 17.78 -11.17 -22.52
CA GLY A 36 16.97 -12.26 -23.05
C GLY A 36 17.35 -13.66 -22.55
N ASP A 37 18.35 -13.79 -21.67
CA ASP A 37 18.64 -15.05 -21.01
C ASP A 37 17.45 -15.49 -20.15
N PRO A 38 16.91 -16.72 -20.33
CA PRO A 38 15.74 -17.19 -19.58
C PRO A 38 15.91 -17.13 -18.07
N ARG A 39 17.13 -17.18 -17.55
CA ARG A 39 17.41 -17.09 -16.11
C ARG A 39 16.98 -15.76 -15.51
N LEU A 40 16.96 -14.68 -16.29
CA LEU A 40 16.56 -13.34 -15.84
C LEU A 40 15.06 -13.28 -15.49
N THR A 41 14.22 -13.96 -16.28
CA THR A 41 12.76 -13.92 -16.14
C THR A 41 12.19 -15.19 -15.48
N GLN A 42 12.99 -16.25 -15.38
CA GLN A 42 12.60 -17.47 -14.67
C GLN A 42 12.21 -17.15 -13.23
N ALA A 43 11.04 -17.64 -12.84
CA ALA A 43 10.50 -17.45 -11.51
C ALA A 43 10.40 -18.77 -10.75
N ILE A 44 10.51 -18.69 -9.44
CA ILE A 44 10.07 -19.73 -8.51
C ILE A 44 8.74 -19.29 -7.90
N TYR A 45 7.88 -20.24 -7.55
CA TYR A 45 6.55 -19.94 -7.03
C TYR A 45 6.48 -20.23 -5.54
N VAL A 46 6.10 -19.22 -4.75
CA VAL A 46 5.84 -19.35 -3.30
C VAL A 46 4.43 -18.84 -3.05
N ASP A 47 3.55 -19.70 -2.53
CA ASP A 47 2.13 -19.41 -2.30
C ASP A 47 1.43 -18.80 -3.52
N GLY A 48 1.73 -19.31 -4.71
CA GLY A 48 1.14 -18.87 -5.98
C GLY A 48 1.72 -17.55 -6.53
N ASN A 49 2.64 -16.89 -5.83
CA ASN A 49 3.32 -15.69 -6.33
C ASN A 49 4.63 -16.06 -7.04
N ALA A 50 4.94 -15.38 -8.15
CA ALA A 50 6.15 -15.62 -8.93
C ALA A 50 7.32 -14.73 -8.48
N PHE A 51 8.42 -15.34 -8.06
CA PHE A 51 9.64 -14.66 -7.64
C PHE A 51 10.74 -14.88 -8.68
N ASN A 52 10.92 -13.91 -9.56
CA ASN A 52 12.04 -13.86 -10.51
C ASN A 52 13.28 -13.22 -9.86
N ALA A 53 14.37 -13.09 -10.62
CA ALA A 53 15.64 -12.59 -10.11
C ALA A 53 15.54 -11.21 -9.46
N ILE A 54 14.79 -10.27 -10.05
CA ILE A 54 14.70 -8.89 -9.54
C ILE A 54 13.85 -8.82 -8.27
N THR A 55 12.76 -9.58 -8.18
CA THR A 55 11.98 -9.70 -6.94
C THR A 55 12.81 -10.33 -5.82
N ILE A 56 13.60 -11.37 -6.13
CA ILE A 56 14.49 -12.01 -5.16
C ILE A 56 15.57 -11.04 -4.67
N ALA A 57 16.23 -10.30 -5.57
CA ALA A 57 17.22 -9.30 -5.19
C ALA A 57 16.63 -8.22 -4.28
N SER A 58 15.38 -7.85 -4.54
CA SER A 58 14.61 -6.88 -3.75
C SER A 58 14.32 -7.39 -2.33
N ILE A 59 13.80 -8.61 -2.19
CA ILE A 59 13.48 -9.20 -0.86
C ILE A 59 14.75 -9.38 -0.03
N SER A 60 15.86 -9.78 -0.67
CA SER A 60 17.13 -9.99 0.02
C SER A 60 17.88 -8.69 0.32
N GLY A 61 17.41 -7.53 -0.15
CA GLY A 61 18.08 -6.24 0.05
C GLY A 61 19.42 -6.13 -0.67
N HIS A 62 19.61 -6.85 -1.78
CA HIS A 62 20.87 -6.89 -2.52
C HIS A 62 20.91 -5.86 -3.63
N TRP A 63 21.09 -4.59 -3.24
CA TRP A 63 21.06 -3.42 -4.12
C TRP A 63 21.89 -3.59 -5.40
N HIS A 64 23.14 -4.04 -5.28
CA HIS A 64 24.03 -4.22 -6.44
C HIS A 64 23.48 -5.20 -7.47
N ASN A 65 22.80 -6.27 -7.05
CA ASN A 65 22.19 -7.22 -7.97
C ASN A 65 20.93 -6.62 -8.58
N PHE A 66 20.12 -5.90 -7.79
CA PHE A 66 18.94 -5.21 -8.26
C PHE A 66 19.26 -4.16 -9.32
N SER A 67 20.19 -3.24 -9.04
CA SER A 67 20.61 -2.21 -9.99
C SER A 67 21.24 -2.80 -11.25
N SER A 68 22.04 -3.86 -11.12
CA SER A 68 22.59 -4.57 -12.28
C SER A 68 21.49 -5.25 -13.11
N LEU A 69 20.46 -5.81 -12.47
CA LEU A 69 19.33 -6.44 -13.16
C LEU A 69 18.51 -5.43 -13.97
N LEU A 70 18.39 -4.18 -13.49
CA LEU A 70 17.70 -3.10 -14.23
C LEU A 70 18.41 -2.70 -15.54
N THR A 71 19.65 -3.12 -15.77
CA THR A 71 20.36 -2.87 -17.04
C THR A 71 19.93 -3.79 -18.18
N TYR A 72 19.14 -4.83 -17.89
CA TYR A 72 18.65 -5.79 -18.90
C TYR A 72 17.22 -5.42 -19.35
N PRO A 73 17.01 -5.04 -20.62
CA PRO A 73 15.68 -4.76 -21.17
C PRO A 73 14.63 -5.84 -20.88
N SER A 74 15.00 -7.13 -20.92
CA SER A 74 14.08 -8.23 -20.62
C SER A 74 13.59 -8.24 -19.18
N VAL A 75 14.40 -7.72 -18.24
CA VAL A 75 14.01 -7.56 -16.83
C VAL A 75 13.11 -6.35 -16.68
N VAL A 76 13.50 -5.21 -17.27
CA VAL A 76 12.74 -3.94 -17.20
C VAL A 76 11.32 -4.12 -17.73
N LYS A 77 11.17 -4.81 -18.86
CA LYS A 77 9.86 -5.10 -19.46
C LYS A 77 8.93 -5.87 -18.51
N GLY A 78 9.49 -6.70 -17.64
CA GLY A 78 8.72 -7.51 -16.68
C GLY A 78 8.48 -6.85 -15.33
N LEU A 79 8.94 -5.61 -15.10
CA LEU A 79 8.74 -4.92 -13.81
C LEU A 79 7.28 -4.63 -13.51
N ALA A 80 6.51 -4.31 -14.55
CA ALA A 80 5.09 -4.00 -14.46
C ALA A 80 4.19 -5.24 -14.52
N ASP A 81 4.77 -6.42 -14.80
CA ASP A 81 4.02 -7.68 -14.83
C ASP A 81 3.42 -8.00 -13.46
N GLN A 82 2.32 -8.75 -13.49
CA GLN A 82 1.57 -9.13 -12.28
C GLN A 82 1.22 -7.91 -11.42
N ASP A 83 0.84 -6.82 -12.08
CA ASP A 83 0.32 -5.61 -11.46
C ASP A 83 1.33 -5.03 -10.45
N ASN A 84 2.56 -4.82 -10.93
CA ASN A 84 3.68 -4.30 -10.15
C ASN A 84 4.07 -5.17 -8.95
N PHE A 85 4.00 -6.50 -9.06
CA PHE A 85 4.30 -7.39 -7.93
C PHE A 85 5.68 -7.13 -7.30
N THR A 86 6.73 -6.94 -8.11
CA THR A 86 8.07 -6.62 -7.61
C THR A 86 8.09 -5.33 -6.77
N LEU A 87 7.45 -4.26 -7.26
CA LEU A 87 7.33 -3.00 -6.52
C LEU A 87 6.53 -3.18 -5.23
N ALA A 88 5.44 -3.95 -5.28
CA ALA A 88 4.60 -4.23 -4.12
C ALA A 88 5.41 -4.90 -3.01
N ILE A 89 6.30 -5.82 -3.38
CA ILE A 89 7.23 -6.48 -2.47
C ILE A 89 8.27 -5.50 -1.92
N ILE A 90 8.93 -4.71 -2.78
CA ILE A 90 9.88 -3.65 -2.37
C ILE A 90 9.26 -2.75 -1.29
N VAL A 91 8.04 -2.28 -1.55
CA VAL A 91 7.31 -1.39 -0.65
C VAL A 91 6.91 -2.09 0.65
N LYS A 92 6.41 -3.33 0.59
CA LYS A 92 6.04 -4.11 1.78
C LYS A 92 7.21 -4.30 2.75
N PHE A 93 8.43 -4.45 2.23
CA PHE A 93 9.65 -4.58 3.03
C PHE A 93 10.29 -3.24 3.39
N GLY A 94 9.71 -2.11 2.98
CA GLY A 94 10.24 -0.78 3.30
C GLY A 94 11.55 -0.46 2.61
N ASN A 95 11.86 -1.07 1.46
CA ASN A 95 13.12 -0.84 0.75
C ASN A 95 13.04 0.45 -0.07
N VAL A 96 13.16 1.60 0.61
CA VAL A 96 13.02 2.94 0.03
C VAL A 96 13.94 3.17 -1.16
N ASP A 97 15.22 2.81 -1.07
CA ASP A 97 16.18 3.02 -2.17
C ASP A 97 15.75 2.31 -3.47
N PHE A 98 15.23 1.09 -3.33
CA PHE A 98 14.71 0.29 -4.44
C PHE A 98 13.42 0.89 -5.00
N PHE A 99 12.58 1.42 -4.12
CA PHE A 99 11.35 2.08 -4.50
C PHE A 99 11.63 3.38 -5.27
N GLN A 100 12.57 4.20 -4.79
CA GLN A 100 12.99 5.44 -5.44
C GLN A 100 13.65 5.19 -6.79
N GLU A 101 14.46 4.15 -6.91
CA GLU A 101 15.05 3.74 -8.20
C GLU A 101 13.98 3.46 -9.25
N LEU A 102 12.91 2.77 -8.87
CA LEU A 102 11.80 2.47 -9.78
C LEU A 102 10.93 3.70 -10.12
N LEU A 103 11.14 4.82 -9.44
CA LEU A 103 10.47 6.10 -9.67
C LEU A 103 11.45 7.18 -10.16
N LEU A 104 12.63 6.80 -10.64
CA LEU A 104 13.62 7.74 -11.13
C LEU A 104 13.11 8.49 -12.37
N LEU A 105 13.34 9.80 -12.41
CA LEU A 105 13.07 10.66 -13.55
C LEU A 105 14.31 10.76 -14.46
N ASN A 106 14.08 10.82 -15.75
CA ASN A 106 15.05 11.20 -16.77
C ASN A 106 15.23 12.73 -16.78
N GLU A 107 16.18 13.24 -17.58
CA GLU A 107 16.44 14.69 -17.72
C GLU A 107 15.26 15.48 -18.30
N ASP A 108 14.31 14.81 -18.94
CA ASP A 108 13.13 15.40 -19.57
C ASP A 108 11.86 15.32 -18.68
N ASP A 109 12.04 15.04 -17.39
CA ASP A 109 10.97 14.84 -16.40
C ASP A 109 10.02 13.64 -16.71
N SER A 110 10.40 12.76 -17.65
CA SER A 110 9.72 11.47 -17.82
C SER A 110 10.28 10.43 -16.85
N TYR A 111 9.46 9.47 -16.40
CA TYR A 111 9.98 8.36 -15.59
C TYR A 111 10.79 7.39 -16.44
N GLN A 112 11.87 6.86 -15.85
CA GLN A 112 12.67 5.79 -16.45
C GLN A 112 11.84 4.51 -16.66
N PHE A 113 10.87 4.25 -15.77
CA PHE A 113 10.00 3.07 -15.80
C PHE A 113 8.52 3.48 -15.84
N PRO A 114 8.02 4.03 -16.97
CA PRO A 114 6.68 4.60 -17.05
C PRO A 114 5.58 3.56 -16.82
N ASP A 115 5.76 2.31 -17.25
CA ASP A 115 4.79 1.24 -17.04
C ASP A 115 4.61 0.90 -15.55
N VAL A 116 5.70 0.97 -14.76
CA VAL A 116 5.65 0.80 -13.30
C VAL A 116 4.83 1.91 -12.68
N VAL A 117 5.08 3.16 -13.08
CA VAL A 117 4.37 4.33 -12.55
C VAL A 117 2.88 4.29 -12.90
N ASN A 118 2.55 3.97 -14.15
CA ASN A 118 1.17 3.89 -14.61
C ASN A 118 0.38 2.83 -13.84
N ASN A 119 1.03 1.78 -13.34
CA ASN A 119 0.41 0.69 -12.61
C ASN A 119 0.40 0.85 -11.08
N LEU A 120 0.83 1.99 -10.52
CA LEU A 120 0.88 2.19 -9.05
C LEU A 120 -0.47 2.02 -8.34
N HIS A 121 -1.57 2.36 -9.02
CA HIS A 121 -2.93 2.36 -8.49
C HIS A 121 -3.68 1.03 -8.66
N VAL A 122 -3.09 0.06 -9.37
CA VAL A 122 -3.77 -1.19 -9.73
C VAL A 122 -4.06 -2.05 -8.49
N HIS A 123 -5.05 -2.94 -8.60
CA HIS A 123 -5.48 -3.87 -7.54
C HIS A 123 -5.84 -3.19 -6.22
N ASN A 124 -6.77 -2.22 -6.28
CA ASN A 124 -7.21 -1.46 -5.11
C ASN A 124 -6.02 -0.85 -4.37
N ASN A 125 -5.08 -0.29 -5.15
CA ASN A 125 -3.93 0.42 -4.63
C ASN A 125 -3.04 -0.44 -3.72
N ARG A 126 -2.71 -1.66 -4.18
CA ARG A 126 -1.92 -2.63 -3.41
C ARG A 126 -0.57 -2.06 -2.93
N ILE A 127 0.06 -1.22 -3.74
CA ILE A 127 1.31 -0.54 -3.37
C ILE A 127 1.11 0.29 -2.12
N LEU A 128 0.04 1.08 -2.08
CA LEU A 128 -0.29 1.91 -0.94
C LEU A 128 -0.63 1.06 0.29
N ALA A 129 -1.44 0.01 0.13
CA ALA A 129 -1.71 -0.95 1.21
C ALA A 129 -0.43 -1.55 1.81
N ASN A 130 0.54 -1.91 0.97
CA ASN A 130 1.82 -2.44 1.42
C ASN A 130 2.71 -1.38 2.09
N ALA A 131 2.63 -0.11 1.66
CA ALA A 131 3.39 0.97 2.27
C ALA A 131 3.02 1.15 3.74
N LEU A 132 1.76 0.93 4.08
CA LEU A 132 1.21 1.07 5.44
C LEU A 132 1.80 0.06 6.43
N VAL A 133 2.18 -1.12 5.93
CA VAL A 133 2.78 -2.19 6.73
C VAL A 133 4.31 -2.22 6.60
N ALA A 134 4.93 -1.26 5.90
CA ALA A 134 6.37 -1.19 5.63
C ALA A 134 7.24 -0.83 6.85
N GLY A 135 6.66 -0.79 8.06
CA GLY A 135 7.36 -0.45 9.29
C GLY A 135 7.93 0.97 9.27
N ASN A 136 9.19 1.12 9.71
CA ASN A 136 9.83 2.44 9.91
C ASN A 136 9.96 3.28 8.64
N GLN A 137 9.93 2.64 7.47
CA GLN A 137 10.12 3.30 6.18
C GLN A 137 8.81 3.74 5.52
N ARG A 138 7.67 3.43 6.16
CA ARG A 138 6.33 3.81 5.72
C ARG A 138 6.24 5.30 5.37
N GLY A 139 6.74 6.17 6.25
CA GLY A 139 6.58 7.62 6.10
C GLY A 139 7.13 8.14 4.78
N GLU A 140 8.33 7.72 4.40
CA GLU A 140 9.00 8.16 3.17
C GLU A 140 8.32 7.62 1.91
N ILE A 141 7.88 6.36 1.93
CA ILE A 141 7.12 5.77 0.81
C ILE A 141 5.79 6.50 0.62
N ILE A 142 5.04 6.74 1.70
CA ILE A 142 3.77 7.47 1.64
C ILE A 142 3.97 8.90 1.14
N GLN A 143 4.96 9.62 1.68
CA GLN A 143 5.26 10.98 1.24
C GLN A 143 5.59 11.03 -0.25
N THR A 144 6.32 10.04 -0.76
CA THR A 144 6.61 9.92 -2.19
C THR A 144 5.34 9.68 -3.01
N LEU A 145 4.49 8.71 -2.59
CA LEU A 145 3.23 8.40 -3.27
C LEU A 145 2.23 9.58 -3.27
N PHE A 146 2.36 10.49 -2.31
CA PHE A 146 1.49 11.68 -2.17
C PHE A 146 2.22 12.97 -2.54
N ARG A 147 3.39 12.88 -3.19
CA ARG A 147 4.16 14.05 -3.61
C ARG A 147 3.33 14.91 -4.56
N LYS A 148 3.52 16.22 -4.44
CA LYS A 148 2.94 17.22 -5.35
C LYS A 148 4.03 17.78 -6.26
N ASN A 149 3.67 18.04 -7.51
CA ASN A 149 4.53 18.76 -8.45
C ASN A 149 4.58 20.27 -8.12
N TYR A 150 5.33 21.05 -8.89
CA TYR A 150 5.48 22.49 -8.68
C TYR A 150 4.19 23.29 -8.86
N GLU A 151 3.18 22.72 -9.53
CA GLU A 151 1.85 23.32 -9.70
C GLU A 151 0.92 23.02 -8.51
N GLY A 152 1.38 22.20 -7.54
CA GLY A 152 0.58 21.77 -6.40
C GLY A 152 -0.36 20.61 -6.69
N ASN A 153 -0.28 20.01 -7.88
CA ASN A 153 -1.04 18.81 -8.26
C ASN A 153 -0.34 17.56 -7.73
N TYR A 154 -1.09 16.54 -7.31
CA TYR A 154 -0.51 15.25 -6.94
C TYR A 154 0.14 14.61 -8.17
N GLU A 155 1.35 14.12 -7.99
CA GLU A 155 2.13 13.49 -9.06
C GLU A 155 1.56 12.12 -9.45
N PHE A 156 0.98 11.39 -8.48
CA PHE A 156 0.31 10.11 -8.68
C PHE A 156 -1.19 10.20 -8.36
N PRO A 157 -1.99 10.99 -9.10
CA PRO A 157 -3.36 11.32 -8.71
C PRO A 157 -4.24 10.07 -8.50
N LEU A 158 -4.09 9.05 -9.35
CA LEU A 158 -4.85 7.79 -9.23
C LEU A 158 -4.52 7.00 -7.96
N VAL A 159 -3.29 7.10 -7.45
CA VAL A 159 -2.91 6.51 -6.16
C VAL A 159 -3.61 7.27 -5.03
N VAL A 160 -3.70 8.60 -5.12
CA VAL A 160 -4.27 9.40 -4.04
C VAL A 160 -5.80 9.45 -4.08
N ASP A 161 -6.41 9.13 -5.21
CA ASP A 161 -7.87 9.15 -5.38
C ASP A 161 -8.54 7.88 -4.82
N ASP A 162 -7.80 6.78 -4.66
CA ASP A 162 -8.26 5.62 -3.88
C ASP A 162 -8.00 5.81 -2.37
N ILE A 163 -8.56 6.90 -1.85
CA ILE A 163 -8.43 7.30 -0.45
C ILE A 163 -9.02 6.25 0.51
N TYR A 164 -9.99 5.47 0.04
CA TYR A 164 -10.63 4.43 0.82
C TYR A 164 -9.69 3.30 1.15
N ALA A 165 -8.84 2.88 0.21
CA ALA A 165 -7.81 1.88 0.50
C ALA A 165 -6.90 2.36 1.64
N VAL A 166 -6.51 3.64 1.61
CA VAL A 166 -5.62 4.22 2.64
C VAL A 166 -6.29 4.27 4.01
N LEU A 167 -7.53 4.75 4.06
CA LEU A 167 -8.27 4.85 5.31
C LEU A 167 -8.54 3.44 5.87
N HIS A 168 -9.01 2.51 5.02
CA HIS A 168 -9.28 1.14 5.43
C HIS A 168 -8.03 0.48 6.01
N TRP A 169 -6.92 0.49 5.27
CA TRP A 169 -5.71 -0.17 5.72
C TRP A 169 -5.06 0.57 6.90
N GLY A 170 -5.07 1.91 6.92
CA GLY A 170 -4.62 2.72 8.05
C GLY A 170 -5.36 2.35 9.34
N ALA A 171 -6.69 2.17 9.26
CA ALA A 171 -7.48 1.71 10.40
C ALA A 171 -7.20 0.25 10.78
N VAL A 172 -7.02 -0.64 9.80
CA VAL A 172 -6.66 -2.06 10.02
C VAL A 172 -5.33 -2.18 10.75
N VAL A 173 -4.34 -1.34 10.43
CA VAL A 173 -3.04 -1.36 11.09
C VAL A 173 -2.96 -0.46 12.34
N GLY A 174 -3.99 0.33 12.61
CA GLY A 174 -4.05 1.23 13.77
C GLY A 174 -3.22 2.50 13.63
N ASP A 175 -2.92 2.92 12.40
CA ASP A 175 -2.04 4.06 12.09
C ASP A 175 -2.82 5.38 12.07
N ILE A 176 -3.15 5.88 13.26
CA ILE A 176 -3.96 7.08 13.46
C ILE A 176 -3.31 8.31 12.82
N GLU A 177 -2.00 8.49 12.99
CA GLU A 177 -1.28 9.66 12.44
C GLU A 177 -1.45 9.75 10.93
N LEU A 178 -1.40 8.61 10.24
CA LEU A 178 -1.61 8.60 8.81
C LEU A 178 -3.07 8.85 8.44
N VAL A 179 -4.02 8.22 9.12
CA VAL A 179 -5.45 8.47 8.88
C VAL A 179 -5.73 9.97 9.02
N GLU A 180 -5.23 10.61 10.07
CA GLU A 180 -5.32 12.05 10.27
C GLU A 180 -4.62 12.83 9.16
N TRP A 181 -3.40 12.46 8.82
CA TRP A 181 -2.61 13.13 7.78
C TRP A 181 -3.31 13.07 6.42
N VAL A 182 -3.90 11.94 6.04
CA VAL A 182 -4.65 11.76 4.79
C VAL A 182 -5.91 12.62 4.79
N LEU A 183 -6.69 12.58 5.87
CA LEU A 183 -7.90 13.39 6.03
C LEU A 183 -7.58 14.89 5.94
N TYR A 184 -6.49 15.32 6.57
CA TYR A 184 -6.04 16.72 6.59
C TYR A 184 -5.44 17.17 5.24
N ASN A 185 -4.52 16.42 4.66
CA ASN A 185 -3.75 16.85 3.48
C ASN A 185 -4.51 16.80 2.16
N LYS A 186 -5.44 15.87 1.99
CA LYS A 186 -6.30 15.89 0.81
C LYS A 186 -7.26 17.08 0.81
N GLN A 187 -7.24 17.91 1.87
CA GLN A 187 -8.29 18.87 2.13
C GLN A 187 -9.63 18.22 1.83
N ILE A 188 -9.87 17.04 2.40
CA ILE A 188 -11.25 16.60 2.57
C ILE A 188 -11.84 17.55 3.60
N LYS A 189 -12.03 18.81 3.21
CA LYS A 189 -13.20 19.54 3.61
C LYS A 189 -14.30 18.61 3.17
N TRP A 190 -14.89 17.87 4.11
CA TRP A 190 -16.32 17.65 4.01
C TRP A 190 -16.89 19.05 3.85
N PRO A 191 -17.22 19.47 2.62
CA PRO A 191 -17.43 20.89 2.38
C PRO A 191 -18.65 21.25 3.20
N ASP A 192 -18.54 22.31 4.00
CA ASP A 192 -19.70 23.02 4.53
C ASP A 192 -20.63 23.30 3.34
N GLY A 193 -21.61 22.41 3.09
CA GLY A 193 -22.55 22.46 1.97
C GLY A 193 -22.38 21.48 0.79
N ALA A 194 -21.34 20.65 0.64
CA ALA A 194 -21.40 19.61 -0.43
C ALA A 194 -22.26 18.41 -0.06
N ILE A 195 -22.62 18.28 1.22
CA ILE A 195 -23.72 17.42 1.66
C ILE A 195 -25.01 17.80 0.91
N THR A 196 -25.29 19.10 0.69
CA THR A 196 -26.51 19.56 0.00
C THR A 196 -26.55 19.21 -1.50
N ASN A 197 -25.38 19.02 -2.14
CA ASN A 197 -25.30 18.53 -3.52
C ASN A 197 -25.14 16.99 -3.61
N ALA A 198 -24.56 16.34 -2.59
CA ALA A 198 -24.62 14.88 -2.45
C ALA A 198 -26.05 14.38 -2.16
N TYR A 199 -26.90 15.20 -1.53
CA TYR A 199 -28.35 14.96 -1.45
C TYR A 199 -29.05 14.89 -2.82
N LYS A 200 -28.44 15.38 -3.90
CA LYS A 200 -28.98 15.23 -5.28
C LYS A 200 -28.50 13.95 -5.98
N HIS A 201 -27.53 13.24 -5.41
CA HIS A 201 -27.02 11.98 -5.92
C HIS A 201 -27.09 10.93 -4.79
N GLU A 202 -28.24 10.23 -4.71
CA GLU A 202 -28.64 9.24 -3.69
C GLU A 202 -27.64 8.08 -3.41
N TYR A 203 -26.49 8.04 -4.08
CA TYR A 203 -25.57 6.89 -4.06
C TYR A 203 -24.29 7.07 -3.22
N ILE A 204 -23.92 8.28 -2.81
CA ILE A 204 -22.60 8.53 -2.17
C ILE A 204 -22.65 8.37 -0.65
N LEU A 205 -23.70 8.86 0.02
CA LEU A 205 -23.88 8.79 1.47
C LEU A 205 -23.95 7.35 2.02
N PRO A 206 -24.71 6.42 1.41
CA PRO A 206 -24.72 5.03 1.85
C PRO A 206 -23.36 4.36 1.70
N VAL A 207 -22.58 4.70 0.67
CA VAL A 207 -21.25 4.12 0.43
C VAL A 207 -20.24 4.65 1.44
N ILE A 208 -20.29 5.94 1.79
CA ILE A 208 -19.41 6.49 2.82
C ILE A 208 -19.80 5.96 4.20
N ALA A 209 -21.10 5.90 4.52
CA ALA A 209 -21.60 5.30 5.76
C ALA A 209 -21.23 3.81 5.85
N ASP A 210 -21.42 3.04 4.78
CA ASP A 210 -21.07 1.61 4.75
C ASP A 210 -19.55 1.38 4.84
N LYS A 211 -18.74 2.25 4.22
CA LYS A 211 -17.28 2.16 4.29
C LYS A 211 -16.71 2.65 5.63
N ALA A 212 -17.24 3.73 6.20
CA ALA A 212 -16.93 4.13 7.56
C ALA A 212 -17.32 3.03 8.56
N ASN A 213 -18.46 2.39 8.32
CA ASN A 213 -18.90 1.24 9.08
C ASN A 213 -17.93 0.05 8.95
N GLN A 214 -17.48 -0.29 7.75
CA GLN A 214 -16.46 -1.33 7.52
C GLN A 214 -15.12 -0.98 8.18
N LEU A 215 -14.74 0.29 8.17
CA LEU A 215 -13.49 0.79 8.77
C LEU A 215 -13.52 0.66 10.30
N ILE A 216 -14.64 1.01 10.92
CA ILE A 216 -14.86 0.85 12.37
C ILE A 216 -14.97 -0.64 12.73
N LEU A 217 -15.68 -1.44 11.94
CA LEU A 217 -15.74 -2.89 12.15
C LEU A 217 -14.34 -3.51 12.10
N SER A 218 -13.53 -3.13 11.11
CA SER A 218 -12.15 -3.62 10.97
C SER A 218 -11.27 -3.20 12.16
N ALA A 219 -11.43 -1.96 12.64
CA ALA A 219 -10.73 -1.48 13.83
C ALA A 219 -11.16 -2.24 15.10
N ILE A 220 -12.47 -2.51 15.27
CA ILE A 220 -13.01 -3.32 16.38
C ILE A 220 -12.45 -4.74 16.34
N GLU A 221 -12.54 -5.42 15.19
CA GLU A 221 -12.10 -6.81 15.02
C GLU A 221 -10.59 -7.00 15.30
N ARG A 222 -9.80 -5.94 15.10
CA ARG A 222 -8.35 -5.93 15.36
C ARG A 222 -7.98 -5.40 16.75
N GLY A 223 -8.94 -4.87 17.52
CA GLY A 223 -8.70 -4.26 18.83
C GLY A 223 -8.04 -2.87 18.77
N ASN A 224 -8.14 -2.17 17.64
CA ASN A 224 -7.56 -0.84 17.42
C ASN A 224 -8.48 0.28 17.98
N TYR A 225 -8.76 0.22 19.28
CA TYR A 225 -9.75 1.09 19.94
C TYR A 225 -9.40 2.57 19.91
N ASN A 226 -8.11 2.92 19.84
CA ASN A 226 -7.68 4.31 19.70
C ASN A 226 -8.17 4.96 18.39
N VAL A 227 -8.32 4.18 17.31
CA VAL A 227 -8.90 4.66 16.04
C VAL A 227 -10.38 4.97 16.24
N ILE A 228 -11.09 4.14 17.00
CA ILE A 228 -12.51 4.34 17.32
C ILE A 228 -12.68 5.57 18.19
N ASP A 229 -11.94 5.70 19.29
CA ASP A 229 -12.03 6.85 20.18
C ASP A 229 -11.75 8.16 19.44
N ARG A 230 -10.87 8.14 18.44
CA ARG A 230 -10.61 9.30 17.58
C ARG A 230 -11.75 9.58 16.60
N LEU A 231 -12.26 8.55 15.91
CA LEU A 231 -13.43 8.70 15.02
C LEU A 231 -14.70 9.12 15.78
N LEU A 232 -14.79 8.78 17.06
CA LEU A 232 -15.88 9.16 17.97
C LEU A 232 -15.53 10.40 18.83
N ALA A 233 -14.38 11.04 18.60
CA ALA A 233 -13.94 12.15 19.42
C ALA A 233 -14.89 13.35 19.30
N LYS A 234 -15.12 14.03 20.42
CA LYS A 234 -15.88 15.28 20.46
C LYS A 234 -14.95 16.48 20.60
N VAL A 235 -15.12 17.47 19.74
CA VAL A 235 -14.48 18.79 19.83
C VAL A 235 -15.58 19.81 20.12
N ASN A 236 -15.47 20.52 21.25
CA ASN A 236 -16.48 21.48 21.72
C ASN A 236 -17.90 20.90 21.87
N GLY A 237 -17.99 19.62 22.28
CA GLY A 237 -19.27 18.93 22.52
C GLY A 237 -19.96 18.40 21.25
N GLN A 238 -19.39 18.64 20.07
CA GLN A 238 -19.82 18.04 18.80
C GLN A 238 -18.85 16.95 18.39
N TYR A 239 -19.35 15.86 17.82
CA TYR A 239 -18.49 14.86 17.21
C TYR A 239 -17.69 15.50 16.08
N GLU A 240 -16.41 15.17 15.99
CA GLU A 240 -15.56 15.63 14.89
C GLU A 240 -16.00 15.02 13.56
N PHE A 241 -16.67 13.86 13.61
CA PHE A 241 -17.23 13.15 12.46
C PHE A 241 -18.69 12.71 12.71
N PRO A 242 -19.65 13.65 12.77
CA PRO A 242 -21.03 13.37 13.17
C PRO A 242 -21.76 12.42 12.21
N GLU A 243 -21.42 12.42 10.92
CA GLU A 243 -22.03 11.53 9.92
C GLU A 243 -21.62 10.06 10.11
N ILE A 244 -20.41 9.84 10.64
CA ILE A 244 -19.94 8.52 11.02
C ILE A 244 -20.75 8.02 12.22
N ILE A 245 -21.08 8.88 13.18
CA ILE A 245 -21.96 8.55 14.31
C ILE A 245 -23.36 8.18 13.83
N ASP A 246 -23.95 8.99 12.95
CA ASP A 246 -25.29 8.71 12.40
C ASP A 246 -25.33 7.39 11.63
N ALA A 247 -24.23 7.00 10.98
CA ALA A 247 -24.08 5.70 10.32
C ALA A 247 -23.96 4.53 11.31
N ILE A 248 -23.25 4.72 12.43
CA ILE A 248 -23.09 3.72 13.51
C ILE A 248 -24.37 3.56 14.31
N CYS A 249 -25.10 4.64 14.58
CA CYS A 249 -26.28 4.66 15.44
C CYS A 249 -27.56 4.13 14.78
N LYS A 250 -27.47 3.58 13.56
CA LYS A 250 -28.62 2.92 12.93
C LYS A 250 -29.06 1.69 13.74
N PRO A 251 -30.37 1.45 13.92
CA PRO A 251 -30.90 0.41 14.81
C PRO A 251 -30.41 -1.04 14.57
N ASP A 252 -29.82 -1.34 13.41
CA ASP A 252 -29.31 -2.67 13.04
C ASP A 252 -27.80 -2.67 12.73
N SER A 253 -27.08 -1.69 13.28
CA SER A 253 -25.66 -1.55 13.06
C SER A 253 -24.86 -2.70 13.67
N LYS A 254 -24.28 -3.55 12.80
CA LYS A 254 -23.32 -4.60 13.19
C LYS A 254 -22.16 -4.08 14.05
N ILE A 255 -21.88 -2.78 13.99
CA ILE A 255 -20.83 -2.13 14.77
C ILE A 255 -21.18 -2.12 16.24
N LEU A 256 -22.43 -1.76 16.58
CA LEU A 256 -22.86 -1.72 17.98
C LEU A 256 -22.84 -3.11 18.59
N SER A 257 -23.32 -4.12 17.86
CA SER A 257 -23.26 -5.51 18.30
C SER A 257 -21.83 -6.03 18.42
N ASN A 258 -20.94 -5.75 17.45
CA ASN A 258 -19.55 -6.23 17.50
C ASN A 258 -18.72 -5.50 18.55
N ALA A 259 -18.93 -4.19 18.75
CA ALA A 259 -18.31 -3.43 19.83
C ALA A 259 -18.74 -3.96 21.20
N ALA A 260 -20.03 -4.29 21.37
CA ALA A 260 -20.53 -4.89 22.60
C ALA A 260 -19.96 -6.30 22.85
N ILE A 261 -19.89 -7.15 21.81
CA ILE A 261 -19.26 -8.48 21.88
C ILE A 261 -17.78 -8.39 22.30
N ASN A 262 -17.08 -7.37 21.82
CA ASN A 262 -15.66 -7.15 22.12
C ASN A 262 -15.42 -6.28 23.37
N ASN A 263 -16.45 -5.97 24.17
CA ASN A 263 -16.39 -5.17 25.40
C ASN A 263 -15.84 -3.75 25.23
N HIS A 264 -16.12 -3.07 24.11
CA HIS A 264 -15.66 -1.70 23.89
C HIS A 264 -16.44 -0.67 24.75
N PRO A 265 -15.76 0.20 25.53
CA PRO A 265 -16.44 1.13 26.46
C PRO A 265 -17.28 2.22 25.77
N ALA A 266 -16.85 2.70 24.59
CA ALA A 266 -17.46 3.87 23.93
C ALA A 266 -18.85 3.63 23.33
N VAL A 267 -19.38 2.40 23.39
CA VAL A 267 -20.65 2.00 22.77
C VAL A 267 -21.73 1.64 23.80
N VAL A 268 -21.38 1.54 25.08
CA VAL A 268 -22.28 1.12 26.16
C VAL A 268 -22.80 2.32 26.98
N GLY A 269 -22.55 3.56 26.53
CA GLY A 269 -22.92 4.80 27.21
C GLY A 269 -23.91 5.65 26.45
#